data_AF-A0A1Y1LNT9-F1
#
_entry.id   AF-A0A1Y1LNT9-F1
#
_cell.length_a   1.000
_cell.length_b   1.000
_cell.length_c   1.000
_cell.angle_alpha   90.00
_cell.angle_beta   90.00
_cell.angle_gamma   90.00
#
_symmetry.space_group_name_H-M   'P 1'
#
loop_
_entity.id
_entity.type
_entity.pdbx_description
1 polymer ?
#
loop_
_entity_poly.entity_id
_entity_poly.type
_entity_poly.pdbx_seq_one_letter_code
_entity_poly.pdbx_strand_id
1 'polypeptide(L)'
;VVSKMLGLNEKQIADAVTQAWVDGQSLRTYRHSPNTMSRKSWAAGDACQRAVNLALKVMKGEQGVPTVLSAPTWGFYDVLFKGNKFEFQRPYGSYVMENVLFKVSYPAEFHSQTAVEASEKIFHQLKAMGKSAADIKAITCRTHEACIRIIDKQFKPMDNFADRDHCIQYMCSVMLVFGRLEAT
;
A
#
# COMPACT_ATOMS: atom_id res chain seq x y z
N VAL A 1 -4.04 19.27 3.56
CA VAL A 1 -2.78 19.61 4.29
C VAL A 1 -2.00 20.69 3.56
N VAL A 2 -1.47 20.43 2.35
CA VAL A 2 -0.62 21.39 1.60
C VAL A 2 -1.26 22.76 1.44
N SER A 3 -2.52 22.84 0.97
CA SER A 3 -3.24 24.12 0.81
C SER A 3 -3.30 24.93 2.11
N LYS A 4 -3.53 24.26 3.25
CA LYS A 4 -3.53 24.90 4.58
C LYS A 4 -2.14 25.41 4.96
N MET A 5 -1.08 24.63 4.70
CA MET A 5 0.31 25.05 4.95
C MET A 5 0.71 26.25 4.09
N LEU A 6 0.18 26.36 2.88
CA LEU A 6 0.36 27.50 1.98
C LEU A 6 -0.50 28.72 2.35
N GLY A 7 -1.30 28.65 3.43
CA GLY A 7 -2.10 29.77 3.91
C GLY A 7 -3.37 30.06 3.10
N LEU A 8 -3.83 29.11 2.28
CA LEU A 8 -5.08 29.26 1.53
C LEU A 8 -6.28 29.32 2.49
N ASN A 9 -7.28 30.13 2.14
CA ASN A 9 -8.53 30.19 2.90
C ASN A 9 -9.41 28.96 2.65
N GLU A 10 -10.50 28.84 3.41
CA GLU A 10 -11.41 27.68 3.34
C GLU A 10 -11.94 27.41 1.93
N LYS A 11 -12.38 28.45 1.21
CA LYS A 11 -12.87 28.31 -0.16
C LYS A 11 -11.78 27.77 -1.08
N GLN A 12 -10.58 28.32 -1.03
CA GLN A 12 -9.44 27.86 -1.84
C GLN A 12 -9.01 26.44 -1.47
N ILE A 13 -9.10 26.07 -0.18
CA ILE A 13 -8.86 24.70 0.25
C ILE A 13 -9.90 23.77 -0.39
N ALA A 14 -11.18 24.13 -0.35
CA ALA A 14 -12.25 23.37 -1.01
C ALA A 14 -12.02 23.27 -2.53
N ASP A 15 -11.67 24.37 -3.18
CA ASP A 15 -11.36 24.41 -4.61
C ASP A 15 -10.20 23.43 -4.94
N ALA A 16 -9.11 23.45 -4.17
CA ALA A 16 -7.99 22.51 -4.35
C ALA A 16 -8.38 21.04 -4.13
N VAL A 17 -9.25 20.76 -3.16
CA VAL A 17 -9.77 19.40 -2.93
C VAL A 17 -10.64 18.95 -4.11
N THR A 18 -11.49 19.82 -4.65
CA THR A 18 -12.30 19.46 -5.82
C THR A 18 -11.44 19.22 -7.07
N GLN A 19 -10.38 20.00 -7.25
CA GLN A 19 -9.40 19.80 -8.31
C GLN A 19 -8.67 18.45 -8.18
N ALA A 20 -8.42 17.97 -6.96
CA ALA A 20 -7.85 16.64 -6.74
C ALA A 20 -8.82 15.50 -7.10
N TRP A 21 -10.13 15.69 -6.90
CA TRP A 21 -11.15 14.70 -7.24
C TRP A 21 -11.46 14.62 -8.73
N VAL A 22 -11.41 15.74 -9.45
CA VAL A 22 -11.63 15.76 -10.91
C VAL A 22 -10.41 15.27 -11.68
N ASP A 23 -9.26 15.15 -11.02
CA ASP A 23 -8.02 14.69 -11.63
C ASP A 23 -8.06 13.18 -11.98
N GLY A 24 -7.19 12.79 -12.91
CA GLY A 24 -7.09 11.38 -13.34
C GLY A 24 -6.57 10.46 -12.23
N GLN A 25 -7.31 9.39 -11.94
CA GLN A 25 -6.91 8.40 -10.93
C GLN A 25 -6.15 7.25 -11.58
N SER A 26 -4.90 7.02 -11.18
CA SER A 26 -4.08 5.96 -11.77
C SER A 26 -4.67 4.58 -11.48
N LEU A 27 -4.69 3.70 -12.48
CA LEU A 27 -4.95 2.27 -12.29
C LEU A 27 -3.89 1.64 -11.37
N ARG A 28 -4.17 0.46 -10.83
CA ARG A 28 -3.24 -0.31 -9.98
C ARG A 28 -2.56 -1.49 -10.67
N THR A 29 -2.64 -1.58 -12.00
CA THR A 29 -2.08 -2.69 -12.80
C THR A 29 -0.63 -3.00 -12.42
N TYR A 30 0.19 -1.97 -12.17
CA TYR A 30 1.59 -2.08 -11.76
C TYR A 30 1.85 -2.73 -10.38
N ARG A 31 0.81 -3.08 -9.63
CA ARG A 31 0.89 -3.78 -8.33
C ARG A 31 0.51 -5.26 -8.41
N HIS A 32 -0.02 -5.72 -9.53
CA HIS A 32 -0.63 -7.03 -9.64
C HIS A 32 0.04 -7.85 -10.74
N SER A 33 0.23 -9.14 -10.48
CA SER A 33 0.69 -10.12 -11.46
C SER A 33 -0.23 -10.14 -12.70
N PRO A 34 0.31 -10.26 -13.93
CA PRO A 34 1.73 -10.41 -14.27
C PRO A 34 2.50 -9.08 -14.44
N ASN A 35 1.91 -7.93 -14.11
CA ASN A 35 2.45 -6.59 -14.41
C ASN A 35 3.11 -5.91 -13.21
N THR A 36 3.44 -6.64 -12.13
CA THR A 36 4.09 -6.08 -10.96
C THR A 36 5.39 -5.39 -11.37
N MET A 37 5.54 -4.10 -11.09
CA MET A 37 6.72 -3.33 -11.50
C MET A 37 7.04 -2.16 -10.55
N SER A 38 8.18 -1.50 -10.80
CA SER A 38 8.75 -0.45 -9.93
C SER A 38 7.86 0.78 -9.71
N ARG A 39 6.87 1.04 -10.59
CA ARG A 39 5.89 2.12 -10.38
C ARG A 39 5.18 2.01 -9.03
N LYS A 40 5.05 0.80 -8.47
CA LYS A 40 4.48 0.58 -7.12
C LYS A 40 5.21 1.38 -6.02
N SER A 41 6.50 1.65 -6.21
CA SER A 41 7.40 2.29 -5.24
C SER A 41 7.38 3.81 -5.30
N TRP A 42 7.08 4.41 -6.46
CA TRP A 42 7.11 5.87 -6.64
C TRP A 42 5.74 6.52 -6.91
N ALA A 43 4.70 5.74 -7.21
CA ALA A 43 3.36 6.27 -7.52
C ALA A 43 2.76 7.14 -6.38
N ALA A 44 3.12 6.88 -5.12
CA ALA A 44 2.68 7.73 -4.01
C ALA A 44 3.39 9.10 -4.02
N GLY A 45 4.68 9.13 -4.34
CA GLY A 45 5.43 10.38 -4.49
C GLY A 45 4.91 11.24 -5.63
N ASP A 46 4.58 10.62 -6.77
CA ASP A 46 3.92 11.26 -7.91
C ASP A 46 2.57 11.90 -7.51
N ALA A 47 1.71 11.17 -6.80
CA ALA A 47 0.45 11.70 -6.28
C ALA A 47 0.64 12.87 -5.29
N CYS A 48 1.63 12.79 -4.39
CA CYS A 48 1.97 13.89 -3.48
C CYS A 48 2.47 15.14 -4.23
N GLN A 49 3.32 14.95 -5.25
CA GLN A 49 3.77 16.04 -6.12
C GLN A 49 2.58 16.69 -6.84
N ARG A 50 1.64 15.89 -7.33
CA ARG A 50 0.41 16.38 -7.97
C ARG A 50 -0.42 17.24 -7.02
N ALA A 51 -0.61 16.82 -5.77
CA ALA A 51 -1.35 17.59 -4.77
C ALA A 51 -0.73 18.98 -4.52
N VAL A 52 0.60 19.08 -4.46
CA VAL A 52 1.31 20.37 -4.35
C VAL A 52 1.03 21.25 -5.57
N ASN A 53 1.15 20.67 -6.77
CA ASN A 53 0.90 21.40 -8.02
C ASN A 53 -0.55 21.94 -8.09
N LEU A 54 -1.55 21.14 -7.73
CA LEU A 54 -2.95 21.59 -7.70
C LEU A 54 -3.18 22.72 -6.70
N ALA A 55 -2.62 22.63 -5.49
CA ALA A 55 -2.70 23.70 -4.50
C ALA A 55 -2.07 25.01 -5.01
N LEU A 56 -0.93 24.94 -5.70
CA LEU A 56 -0.28 26.11 -6.31
C LEU A 56 -1.08 26.73 -7.45
N LYS A 57 -1.83 25.95 -8.24
CA LYS A 57 -2.75 26.48 -9.25
C LYS A 57 -3.89 27.27 -8.62
N VAL A 58 -4.53 26.70 -7.60
CA VAL A 58 -5.62 27.39 -6.86
C VAL A 58 -5.11 28.62 -6.13
N MET A 59 -3.89 28.59 -5.59
CA MET A 59 -3.25 29.77 -5.01
C MET A 59 -3.10 30.92 -6.04
N LYS A 60 -2.93 30.60 -7.33
CA LYS A 60 -2.87 31.56 -8.44
C LYS A 60 -4.25 31.98 -8.98
N GLY A 61 -5.34 31.52 -8.38
CA GLY A 61 -6.71 31.90 -8.73
C GLY A 61 -7.51 30.87 -9.51
N GLU A 62 -6.99 29.65 -9.71
CA GLU A 62 -7.77 28.56 -10.30
C GLU A 62 -9.00 28.21 -9.44
N GLN A 63 -10.14 27.96 -10.09
CA GLN A 63 -11.40 27.71 -9.41
C GLN A 63 -11.59 26.21 -9.11
N GLY A 64 -12.54 25.91 -8.21
CA GLY A 64 -12.95 24.54 -7.93
C GLY A 64 -14.05 24.01 -8.86
N VAL A 65 -14.42 22.75 -8.66
CA VAL A 65 -15.53 22.06 -9.33
C VAL A 65 -16.55 21.64 -8.26
N PRO A 66 -17.57 22.46 -7.94
CA PRO A 66 -18.40 22.27 -6.74
C PRO A 66 -19.12 20.92 -6.66
N THR A 67 -19.55 20.36 -7.79
CA THR A 67 -20.31 19.11 -7.87
C THR A 67 -19.44 17.91 -8.26
N VAL A 68 -18.11 18.00 -8.15
CA VAL A 68 -17.16 17.00 -8.65
C VAL A 68 -17.46 15.56 -8.23
N LEU A 69 -18.05 15.35 -7.05
CA LEU A 69 -18.42 14.02 -6.59
C LEU A 69 -19.78 13.56 -7.13
N SER A 70 -20.78 14.44 -7.12
CA SER A 70 -22.20 14.08 -7.26
C SER A 70 -22.86 14.55 -8.56
N ALA A 71 -22.14 15.19 -9.48
CA ALA A 71 -22.68 15.58 -10.78
C ALA A 71 -23.23 14.33 -11.49
N PRO A 72 -24.49 14.32 -11.95
CA PRO A 72 -25.04 13.16 -12.65
C PRO A 72 -24.21 12.84 -13.89
N THR A 73 -23.95 11.55 -14.13
CA THR A 73 -23.18 11.01 -15.27
C THR A 73 -21.68 11.32 -15.25
N TRP A 74 -21.27 12.49 -14.73
CA TRP A 74 -19.90 13.01 -14.85
C TRP A 74 -19.14 13.10 -13.53
N GLY A 75 -19.84 12.98 -12.40
CA GLY A 75 -19.26 13.05 -11.07
C GLY A 75 -18.47 11.79 -10.73
N PHE A 76 -17.50 11.95 -9.82
CA PHE A 76 -16.64 10.86 -9.36
C PHE A 76 -17.43 9.62 -8.91
N TYR A 77 -18.57 9.81 -8.24
CA TYR A 77 -19.39 8.72 -7.75
C TYR A 77 -19.90 7.83 -8.90
N ASP A 78 -20.46 8.44 -9.94
CA ASP A 78 -20.98 7.69 -11.08
C ASP A 78 -19.85 7.09 -11.91
N VAL A 79 -18.81 7.87 -12.20
CA VAL A 79 -17.75 7.50 -13.16
C VAL A 79 -16.75 6.49 -12.57
N LEU A 80 -16.25 6.74 -11.36
CA LEU A 80 -15.13 5.99 -10.77
C LEU A 80 -15.51 5.21 -9.51
N PHE A 81 -16.67 5.49 -8.91
CA PHE A 81 -17.16 4.81 -7.71
C PHE A 81 -18.40 3.95 -7.96
N LYS A 82 -18.72 3.65 -9.23
CA LYS A 82 -19.79 2.75 -9.65
C LYS A 82 -21.18 3.14 -9.10
N GLY A 83 -21.45 4.43 -9.04
CA GLY A 83 -22.69 5.00 -8.52
C GLY A 83 -22.83 4.96 -6.99
N ASN A 84 -21.83 4.47 -6.26
CA ASN A 84 -21.86 4.46 -4.80
C ASN A 84 -21.49 5.84 -4.22
N LYS A 85 -21.69 6.03 -2.92
CA LYS A 85 -21.26 7.23 -2.18
C LYS A 85 -20.30 6.86 -1.07
N PHE A 86 -19.47 7.80 -0.63
CA PHE A 86 -18.61 7.58 0.52
C PHE A 86 -19.43 7.38 1.79
N GLU A 87 -19.10 6.33 2.52
CA GLU A 87 -19.63 6.05 3.85
C GLU A 87 -18.52 6.23 4.88
N PHE A 88 -18.84 6.88 5.99
CA PHE A 88 -17.88 7.20 7.04
C PHE A 88 -18.29 6.51 8.32
N GLN A 89 -17.47 5.56 8.77
CA GLN A 89 -17.68 4.88 10.06
C GLN A 89 -17.39 5.78 11.28
N ARG A 90 -16.74 6.93 11.09
CA ARG A 90 -16.32 7.88 12.13
C ARG A 90 -15.97 9.26 11.55
N PRO A 91 -16.05 10.35 12.34
CA PRO A 91 -15.55 11.67 11.95
C PRO A 91 -14.01 11.73 11.89
N TYR A 92 -13.48 12.81 11.31
CA TYR A 92 -12.03 13.07 11.30
C TYR A 92 -11.49 13.41 12.70
N GLY A 93 -10.33 12.86 13.04
CA GLY A 93 -9.63 13.06 14.31
C GLY A 93 -8.19 12.52 14.20
N SER A 94 -7.60 12.10 15.32
CA SER A 94 -6.23 11.57 15.38
C SER A 94 -6.11 10.04 15.24
N TYR A 95 -7.24 9.32 15.18
CA TYR A 95 -7.29 7.86 15.22
C TYR A 95 -6.30 7.15 14.30
N VAL A 96 -6.15 7.60 13.05
CA VAL A 96 -5.24 6.96 12.08
C VAL A 96 -3.79 7.04 12.54
N MET A 97 -3.36 8.19 13.06
CA MET A 97 -1.98 8.37 13.53
C MET A 97 -1.71 7.58 14.81
N GLU A 98 -2.69 7.53 15.72
CA GLU A 98 -2.59 6.74 16.96
C GLU A 98 -2.50 5.23 16.71
N ASN A 99 -3.03 4.75 15.58
CA ASN A 99 -3.10 3.32 15.23
C ASN A 99 -2.25 2.99 13.98
N VAL A 100 -1.29 3.83 13.62
CA VAL A 100 -0.41 3.58 12.48
C VAL A 100 0.48 2.37 12.76
N LEU A 101 0.61 1.49 11.77
CA LEU A 101 1.45 0.30 11.90
C LEU A 101 2.86 0.59 11.36
N PHE A 102 3.88 0.31 12.16
CA PHE A 102 5.28 0.47 11.78
C PHE A 102 5.89 -0.86 11.30
N LYS A 103 6.68 -0.80 10.22
CA LYS A 103 7.54 -1.91 9.81
C LYS A 103 8.90 -1.73 10.47
N VAL A 104 9.06 -2.30 11.65
CA VAL A 104 10.31 -2.17 12.43
C VAL A 104 11.28 -3.31 12.11
N SER A 105 10.76 -4.54 12.01
CA SER A 105 11.60 -5.74 12.02
C SER A 105 12.17 -6.11 10.65
N TYR A 106 11.35 -6.10 9.59
CA TYR A 106 11.80 -6.58 8.27
C TYR A 106 11.25 -5.74 7.11
N PRO A 107 12.02 -5.60 6.00
CA PRO A 107 11.60 -4.96 4.77
C PRO A 107 10.69 -5.87 3.93
N ALA A 108 9.60 -6.34 4.54
CA ALA A 108 8.63 -7.29 3.98
C ALA A 108 7.25 -6.63 3.79
N GLU A 109 6.41 -7.20 2.93
CA GLU A 109 4.99 -6.85 2.85
C GLU A 109 4.30 -7.03 4.22
N PHE A 110 3.31 -6.19 4.55
CA PHE A 110 2.80 -6.12 5.93
C PHE A 110 2.10 -7.42 6.36
N HIS A 111 1.37 -8.07 5.44
CA HIS A 111 0.60 -9.28 5.74
C HIS A 111 1.50 -10.50 6.04
N SER A 112 2.81 -10.42 5.76
CA SER A 112 3.78 -11.46 6.08
C SER A 112 4.64 -11.20 7.31
N GLN A 113 4.57 -10.02 7.95
CA GLN A 113 5.49 -9.64 9.03
C GLN A 113 5.53 -10.71 10.14
N THR A 114 4.36 -11.13 10.64
CA THR A 114 4.26 -12.15 11.68
C THR A 114 4.69 -13.55 11.22
N ALA A 115 4.55 -13.86 9.92
CA ALA A 115 5.02 -15.12 9.36
C ALA A 115 6.56 -15.15 9.28
N VAL A 116 7.20 -14.01 9.01
CA VAL A 116 8.67 -13.87 9.05
C VAL A 116 9.18 -13.97 10.49
N GLU A 117 8.54 -13.32 11.46
CA GLU A 117 8.88 -13.46 12.89
C GLU A 117 8.76 -14.91 13.38
N ALA A 118 7.70 -15.61 12.98
CA ALA A 118 7.53 -17.03 13.31
C ALA A 118 8.62 -17.89 12.65
N SER A 119 8.98 -17.56 11.41
CA SER A 119 10.05 -18.26 10.67
C SER A 119 11.42 -18.06 11.33
N GLU A 120 11.72 -16.88 11.86
CA GLU A 120 12.94 -16.63 12.63
C GLU A 120 13.00 -17.49 13.90
N LYS A 121 11.89 -17.57 14.64
CA LYS A 121 11.79 -18.46 15.82
C LYS A 121 12.05 -19.92 15.44
N ILE A 122 11.49 -20.38 14.32
CA ILE A 122 11.69 -21.74 13.83
C ILE A 122 13.15 -21.95 13.39
N PHE A 123 13.78 -20.98 12.73
CA PHE A 123 15.20 -21.05 12.38
C PHE A 123 16.08 -21.32 13.61
N HIS A 124 15.86 -20.59 14.70
CA HIS A 124 16.60 -20.80 15.94
C HIS A 124 16.31 -22.16 16.59
N GLN A 125 15.06 -22.63 16.55
CA GLN A 125 14.69 -23.96 17.03
C GLN A 125 15.40 -25.07 16.24
N LEU A 126 15.42 -24.98 14.90
CA LEU A 126 16.12 -25.93 14.06
C LEU A 126 17.62 -25.95 14.38
N LYS A 127 18.25 -24.79 14.51
CA LYS A 127 19.67 -24.70 14.90
C LYS A 127 19.95 -25.35 16.25
N ALA A 128 19.10 -25.13 17.25
CA ALA A 128 19.26 -25.76 18.57
C ALA A 128 19.15 -27.29 18.51
N MET A 129 18.42 -27.83 17.52
CA MET A 129 18.30 -29.27 17.27
C MET A 129 19.42 -29.84 16.38
N GLY A 130 20.40 -29.02 15.98
CA GLY A 130 21.42 -29.42 15.00
C GLY A 130 20.87 -29.64 13.59
N LYS A 131 19.70 -29.05 13.29
CA LYS A 131 19.00 -29.14 12.00
C LYS A 131 19.08 -27.83 11.23
N SER A 132 18.75 -27.90 9.95
CA SER A 132 18.68 -26.79 9.02
C SER A 132 17.34 -26.79 8.27
N ALA A 133 17.11 -25.75 7.46
CA ALA A 133 15.96 -25.72 6.54
C ALA A 133 15.95 -26.91 5.56
N ALA A 134 17.10 -27.52 5.25
CA ALA A 134 17.18 -28.68 4.37
C ALA A 134 16.52 -29.94 4.96
N ASP A 135 16.35 -29.99 6.29
CA ASP A 135 15.71 -31.11 6.99
C ASP A 135 14.16 -30.98 7.02
N ILE A 136 13.61 -29.89 6.50
CA ILE A 136 12.17 -29.63 6.51
C ILE A 136 11.49 -30.39 5.38
N LYS A 137 10.66 -31.37 5.73
CA LYS A 137 9.83 -32.11 4.76
C LYS A 137 8.66 -31.27 4.20
N ALA A 138 8.02 -30.47 5.05
CA ALA A 138 6.85 -29.68 4.68
C ALA A 138 6.68 -28.47 5.59
N ILE A 139 6.07 -27.41 5.06
CA ILE A 139 5.69 -26.20 5.79
C ILE A 139 4.21 -25.93 5.52
N THR A 140 3.44 -25.67 6.58
CA THR A 140 2.06 -25.19 6.46
C THR A 140 1.97 -23.83 7.13
N CYS A 141 1.67 -22.79 6.34
CA CYS A 141 1.45 -21.44 6.84
C CYS A 141 -0.05 -21.15 6.91
N ARG A 142 -0.63 -21.16 8.12
CA ARG A 142 -2.01 -20.69 8.32
C ARG A 142 -2.01 -19.16 8.35
N THR A 143 -2.74 -18.55 7.43
CA THR A 143 -2.80 -17.09 7.29
C THR A 143 -4.23 -16.59 7.09
N HIS A 144 -4.40 -15.29 6.87
CA HIS A 144 -5.68 -14.59 6.70
C HIS A 144 -5.94 -14.23 5.23
N GLU A 145 -7.19 -13.94 4.88
CA GLU A 145 -7.66 -13.75 3.49
C GLU A 145 -6.81 -12.75 2.68
N ALA A 146 -6.51 -11.58 3.26
CA ALA A 146 -5.75 -10.55 2.57
C ALA A 146 -4.32 -11.02 2.20
N CYS A 147 -3.67 -11.78 3.08
CA CYS A 147 -2.37 -12.38 2.79
C CYS A 147 -2.45 -13.32 1.59
N ILE A 148 -3.47 -14.20 1.55
CA ILE A 148 -3.66 -15.14 0.43
C ILE A 148 -3.89 -14.37 -0.87
N ARG A 149 -4.78 -13.39 -0.86
CA ARG A 149 -5.15 -12.64 -2.08
C ARG A 149 -4.01 -11.79 -2.64
N ILE A 150 -3.11 -11.29 -1.79
CA ILE A 150 -2.12 -10.27 -2.18
C ILE A 150 -0.72 -10.86 -2.39
N ILE A 151 -0.26 -11.74 -1.50
CA ILE A 151 1.16 -12.18 -1.46
C ILE A 151 1.35 -13.69 -1.46
N ASP A 152 0.30 -14.48 -1.67
CA ASP A 152 0.46 -15.91 -2.00
C ASP A 152 0.82 -16.06 -3.48
N LYS A 153 2.02 -16.59 -3.74
CA LYS A 153 2.55 -16.83 -5.08
C LYS A 153 3.08 -18.24 -5.25
N GLN A 154 2.48 -19.23 -4.57
CA GLN A 154 3.00 -20.59 -4.39
C GLN A 154 3.47 -21.32 -5.67
N PHE A 155 3.06 -20.89 -6.86
CA PHE A 155 3.41 -21.52 -8.13
C PHE A 155 3.80 -20.53 -9.23
N LYS A 156 4.23 -19.33 -8.88
CA LYS A 156 4.61 -18.30 -9.86
C LYS A 156 6.12 -18.07 -9.88
N PRO A 157 6.73 -17.85 -11.06
CA PRO A 157 8.08 -17.35 -11.16
C PRO A 157 8.26 -16.04 -10.37
N MET A 158 9.47 -15.81 -9.88
CA MET A 158 9.85 -14.61 -9.12
C MET A 158 10.93 -13.83 -9.89
N ASP A 159 10.48 -13.09 -10.89
CA ASP A 159 11.36 -12.53 -11.94
C ASP A 159 12.08 -11.25 -11.51
N ASN A 160 11.63 -10.60 -10.43
CA ASN A 160 12.20 -9.35 -9.94
C ASN A 160 12.08 -9.20 -8.41
N PHE A 161 12.75 -8.18 -7.86
CA PHE A 161 12.71 -7.87 -6.42
C PHE A 161 11.29 -7.56 -5.91
N ALA A 162 10.48 -6.90 -6.74
CA ALA A 162 9.09 -6.57 -6.40
C ALA A 162 8.16 -7.79 -6.38
N ASP A 163 8.58 -8.92 -6.97
CA ASP A 163 7.86 -10.17 -6.84
C ASP A 163 8.21 -10.92 -5.57
N ARG A 164 9.49 -10.88 -5.19
CA ARG A 164 10.05 -11.52 -3.99
C ARG A 164 9.57 -10.87 -2.69
N ASP A 165 9.57 -9.53 -2.63
CA ASP A 165 9.07 -8.77 -1.47
C ASP A 165 7.54 -8.89 -1.27
N HIS A 166 6.82 -9.46 -2.24
CA HIS A 166 5.36 -9.73 -2.22
C HIS A 166 5.07 -11.23 -2.40
N CYS A 167 5.92 -12.09 -1.85
CA CYS A 167 5.74 -13.54 -1.84
C CYS A 167 5.97 -14.07 -0.41
N ILE A 168 4.90 -14.47 0.28
CA ILE A 168 5.02 -14.98 1.66
C ILE A 168 5.93 -16.22 1.72
N GLN A 169 5.82 -17.10 0.72
CA GLN A 169 6.66 -18.30 0.63
C GLN A 169 8.13 -17.93 0.55
N TYR A 170 8.48 -16.94 -0.26
CA TYR A 170 9.86 -16.48 -0.40
C TYR A 170 10.38 -15.86 0.89
N MET A 171 9.64 -14.90 1.47
CA MET A 171 10.05 -14.19 2.68
C MET A 171 10.25 -15.13 3.86
N CYS A 172 9.36 -16.11 4.06
CA CYS A 172 9.52 -17.13 5.10
C CYS A 172 10.69 -18.07 4.80
N SER A 173 10.87 -18.49 3.54
CA SER A 173 11.97 -19.39 3.15
C SER A 173 13.33 -18.74 3.35
N VAL A 174 13.50 -17.47 2.98
CA VAL A 174 14.74 -16.71 3.20
C VAL A 174 15.07 -16.65 4.70
N MET A 175 14.07 -16.36 5.54
CA MET A 175 14.28 -16.35 6.99
C MET A 175 14.64 -17.74 7.55
N LEU A 176 13.95 -18.81 7.11
CA LEU A 176 14.24 -20.18 7.55
C LEU A 176 15.62 -20.68 7.12
N VAL A 177 16.11 -20.26 5.96
CA VAL A 177 17.41 -20.71 5.43
C VAL A 177 18.55 -19.89 6.03
N PHE A 178 18.40 -18.57 6.10
CA PHE A 178 19.51 -17.67 6.41
C PHE A 178 19.44 -17.05 7.81
N GLY A 179 18.29 -17.08 8.48
CA GLY A 179 18.07 -16.41 9.76
C GLY A 179 18.09 -14.89 9.67
N ARG A 180 17.85 -14.33 8.47
CA ARG A 180 17.78 -12.89 8.21
C ARG A 180 16.92 -12.59 6.99
N LEU A 181 16.34 -11.39 6.94
CA LEU A 181 15.63 -10.85 5.77
C LEU A 181 15.98 -9.36 5.64
N GLU A 182 16.85 -9.03 4.69
CA GLU A 182 17.46 -7.70 4.53
C GLU A 182 17.18 -7.12 3.13
N ALA A 183 17.25 -5.79 3.00
CA ALA A 183 17.04 -5.07 1.73
C ALA A 183 18.36 -4.58 1.09
N THR A 184 19.51 -5.07 1.57
CA THR A 184 20.86 -4.67 1.15
C THR A 184 21.40 -5.53 0.03
#